data_AF-A0A3M7HZ67-F1
#
_entry.id   AF-A0A3M7HZ67-F1
#
_cell.length_a   1.000
_cell.length_b   1.000
_cell.length_c   1.000
_cell.angle_alpha   90.00
_cell.angle_beta   90.00
_cell.angle_gamma   90.00
#
_symmetry.space_group_name_H-M   'P 1'
#
loop_
_entity.id
_entity.type
_entity.pdbx_description
1 polymer ?
#
loop_
_entity_poly.entity_id
_entity_poly.type
_entity_poly.pdbx_seq_one_letter_code
_entity_poly.pdbx_strand_id
1 'polypeptide(L)' 'MHRTLIIRREYLHYIPKYNRYEKRHNNLAAHVSPAFRVSEGDQVTVGQCRPLSKTVRFNVLRVLPRTGAAVKKFQKF' A
#
# COMPACT_ATOMS: atom_id res chain seq x y z
N MET A 1 14.28 -5.77 -4.34
CA MET A 1 13.21 -6.76 -4.65
C MET A 1 13.00 -6.76 -6.17
N HIS A 2 12.88 -7.93 -6.82
CA HIS A 2 12.53 -7.98 -8.24
C HIS A 2 11.00 -8.09 -8.38
N ARG A 3 10.38 -7.20 -9.17
CA ARG A 3 8.93 -7.20 -9.48
C ARG A 3 8.01 -7.31 -8.27
N THR A 4 8.42 -6.77 -7.12
CA THR A 4 7.63 -6.80 -5.88
C THR A 4 7.78 -5.44 -5.22
N LEU A 5 6.66 -4.90 -4.74
CA LEU A 5 6.61 -3.62 -4.06
C LEU A 5 5.99 -3.77 -2.67
N ILE A 6 6.28 -2.78 -1.83
CA ILE A 6 5.77 -2.69 -0.46
C ILE A 6 4.83 -1.49 -0.41
N ILE A 7 3.58 -1.76 -0.07
CA ILE A 7 2.52 -0.77 0.09
C ILE A 7 2.40 -0.45 1.56
N ARG A 8 2.29 0.84 1.88
CA ARG A 8 1.93 1.29 3.22
C ARG A 8 0.44 1.60 3.25
N ARG A 9 -0.33 0.81 3.99
CA ARG A 9 -1.75 1.09 4.24
C ARG A 9 -1.90 1.77 5.58
N GLU A 10 -2.33 3.01 5.57
CA GLU A 10 -2.55 3.80 6.77
C GLU A 10 -4.02 3.73 7.18
N TYR A 11 -4.29 3.65 8.48
CA TYR A 11 -5.64 3.59 9.01
C TYR A 11 -5.71 4.21 10.40
N LEU A 12 -6.92 4.58 10.81
CA LEU A 12 -7.20 5.11 12.14
C LEU A 12 -7.72 3.97 13.01
N HIS A 13 -7.05 3.73 14.13
CA HIS A 13 -7.47 2.75 15.13
C HIS A 13 -8.21 3.47 16.27
N TYR A 14 -9.42 3.02 16.60
CA TYR A 14 -10.24 3.65 17.64
C TYR A 14 -9.82 3.17 19.04
N ILE A 15 -9.68 4.09 19.99
CA ILE A 15 -9.37 3.80 21.39
C ILE A 15 -10.62 4.06 22.24
N PRO A 16 -11.34 3.02 22.70
CA PRO A 16 -12.61 3.18 23.40
C PRO A 16 -12.51 3.99 24.69
N LYS A 17 -11.43 3.81 25.45
CA LYS A 17 -11.21 4.50 26.74
C LYS A 17 -11.20 6.03 26.61
N TYR A 18 -10.68 6.56 25.50
CA TYR A 18 -10.47 8.00 25.32
C TYR A 18 -11.38 8.61 24.25
N ASN A 19 -12.25 7.82 23.61
CA ASN A 19 -13.09 8.22 22.48
C ASN A 19 -12.28 8.99 21.40
N ARG A 20 -11.08 8.48 21.08
CA ARG A 20 -10.12 9.09 20.15
C ARG A 20 -9.59 8.05 19.18
N TYR A 21 -9.04 8.51 18.06
CA TYR A 21 -8.36 7.66 17.08
C TYR A 21 -6.85 7.89 17.12
N GLU A 22 -6.08 6.82 16.95
CA GLU A 22 -4.64 6.87 16.72
C GLU A 22 -4.30 6.47 15.29
N LYS A 23 -3.20 7.00 14.75
CA LYS A 23 -2.72 6.66 13.40
C LYS A 23 -1.90 5.38 13.47
N ARG A 24 -2.29 4.36 12.70
CA ARG A 24 -1.53 3.12 12.50
C ARG A 24 -1.26 2.90 11.02
N HIS A 25 -0.28 2.05 10.73
CA HIS A 25 -0.02 1.62 9.37
C HIS A 25 0.41 0.15 9.34
N ASN A 26 0.08 -0.53 8.25
CA ASN A 26 0.55 -1.87 7.95
C ASN A 26 1.27 -1.87 6.61
N ASN A 27 2.41 -2.57 6.54
CA ASN A 27 3.15 -2.78 5.31
C ASN A 27 2.67 -4.09 4.65
N LEU A 28 2.31 -4.01 3.37
CA LEU A 28 1.77 -5.12 2.60
C LEU A 28 2.65 -5.34 1.38
N ALA A 29 3.13 -6.57 1.19
CA ALA A 29 3.91 -6.93 0.01
C ALA A 29 2.99 -7.35 -1.14
N ALA A 30 3.20 -6.77 -2.32
CA ALA A 30 2.45 -7.08 -3.53
C ALA A 30 3.38 -7.31 -4.72
N HIS A 31 3.02 -8.27 -5.57
CA HIS A 31 3.69 -8.49 -6.84
C HIS A 31 3.32 -7.37 -7.82
N VAL A 32 4.27 -6.98 -8.67
CA VAL A 32 4.03 -6.04 -9.77
C VAL A 32 4.32 -6.71 -11.10
N SER A 33 3.33 -6.70 -12.00
CA SER A 33 3.55 -7.12 -13.38
C SER A 33 4.43 -6.09 -14.10
N PRO A 34 5.37 -6.50 -14.98
CA PRO A 34 6.17 -5.59 -15.78
C PRO A 34 5.37 -4.64 -16.69
N ALA A 35 4.09 -4.94 -16.93
CA ALA A 35 3.19 -4.07 -17.70
C ALA A 35 2.97 -2.70 -17.04
N PHE A 36 3.15 -2.59 -15.72
CA PHE A 36 2.96 -1.35 -14.99
C PHE A 36 4.30 -0.65 -14.77
N ARG A 37 4.37 0.64 -15.13
CA ARG A 37 5.47 1.53 -14.73
C ARG A 37 5.10 2.17 -13.39
N VAL A 38 5.82 1.81 -12.33
CA VAL A 38 5.53 2.28 -10.97
C VAL A 38 6.70 3.07 -10.44
N SER A 39 6.41 4.23 -9.86
CA SER A 39 7.38 5.08 -9.17
C SER A 39 7.09 5.10 -7.66
N GLU A 40 8.08 5.52 -6.88
CA GLU A 40 7.89 5.66 -5.44
C GLU A 40 6.82 6.70 -5.12
N GLY A 41 5.87 6.33 -4.27
CA GLY A 41 4.79 7.22 -3.82
C GLY A 41 3.55 7.23 -4.71
N ASP A 42 3.50 6.41 -5.76
CA ASP A 42 2.28 6.17 -6.52
C ASP A 42 1.22 5.43 -5.69
N GLN A 43 -0.05 5.74 -5.94
CA GLN A 43 -1.16 5.01 -5.33
C GLN A 43 -1.45 3.76 -6.17
N VAL A 44 -1.56 2.60 -5.53
CA VAL A 44 -1.76 1.32 -6.21
C VAL A 44 -2.98 0.60 -5.65
N THR A 45 -3.80 0.07 -6.55
CA THR A 45 -4.88 -0.84 -6.20
C THR A 45 -4.38 -2.27 -6.31
N VAL A 46 -4.52 -3.04 -5.23
CA VAL A 46 -4.11 -4.45 -5.17
C VAL A 46 -5.30 -5.38 -5.02
N GLY A 47 -5.22 -6.55 -5.65
CA GLY A 47 -6.13 -7.66 -5.48
C GLY A 47 -5.47 -8.80 -4.74
N GLN A 48 -6.25 -9.56 -3.96
CA GLN A 48 -5.79 -10.80 -3.34
C GLN A 48 -5.48 -11.85 -4.43
N CYS A 49 -4.42 -12.63 -4.23
CA CYS A 49 -4.07 -13.74 -5.11
C CYS A 49 -3.66 -14.98 -4.31
N ARG A 50 -3.40 -16.09 -5.00
CA ARG A 50 -2.75 -17.25 -4.36
C ARG A 50 -1.40 -16.84 -3.74
N PRO A 51 -0.90 -17.54 -2.71
CA PRO A 51 0.45 -17.28 -2.18
C PRO A 51 1.49 -17.44 -3.29
N LEU A 52 2.22 -16.36 -3.60
CA LEU A 52 3.30 -16.36 -4.59
C LEU A 52 4.67 -16.53 -3.92
N SER A 53 4.80 -16.06 -2.69
CA SER A 53 5.99 -16.22 -1.85
C SER A 53 5.59 -16.20 -0.37
N LYS A 54 6.58 -16.23 0.54
CA LYS A 54 6.36 -16.14 1.98
C LYS A 54 5.51 -14.92 2.38
N THR A 55 5.73 -13.78 1.71
CA THR A 55 5.10 -12.51 2.06
C THR A 55 4.10 -12.01 1.01
N VAL A 56 4.24 -12.44 -0.25
CA VAL A 56 3.43 -11.93 -1.35
C VAL A 56 2.16 -12.77 -1.53
N ARG A 57 1.03 -12.16 -1.17
CA ARG A 57 -0.33 -12.70 -1.33
C ARG A 57 -1.27 -11.75 -2.09
N PHE A 58 -0.69 -10.70 -2.67
CA PHE A 58 -1.40 -9.66 -3.40
C PHE A 58 -0.69 -9.36 -4.72
N ASN A 59 -1.47 -8.93 -5.72
CA ASN A 59 -0.96 -8.48 -7.01
C ASN A 59 -1.53 -7.10 -7.34
N VAL A 60 -0.75 -6.27 -8.02
CA VAL A 60 -1.18 -4.94 -8.47
C VAL A 60 -2.11 -5.05 -9.67
N LEU A 61 -3.25 -4.37 -9.59
CA LEU A 61 -4.28 -4.34 -10.64
C LEU A 61 -4.31 -2.98 -11.36
N ARG A 62 -4.06 -1.90 -10.64
CA ARG A 62 -4.10 -0.53 -11.17
C ARG A 62 -3.08 0.34 -10.47
N VAL A 63 -2.48 1.26 -11.21
CA VAL A 63 -1.54 2.27 -10.72
C VAL A 63 -2.12 3.65 -11.02
N LEU A 64 -2.12 4.52 -10.03
CA LEU A 64 -2.51 5.91 -10.11
C LEU A 64 -1.24 6.76 -9.87
N PRO A 65 -0.73 7.43 -10.91
CA PRO A 65 0.51 8.19 -10.79
C PRO A 65 0.32 9.39 -9.86
N ARG A 66 1.32 9.64 -9.01
CA ARG A 66 1.31 10.79 -8.11
C ARG A 66 1.60 12.09 -8.86
N THR A 67 0.83 13.15 -8.57
CA THR A 67 0.95 14.46 -9.25
C THR A 67 1.64 15.56 -8.41
N GLY A 68 2.44 15.23 -7.39
CA GLY A 68 3.05 16.24 -6.51
C GLY A 68 4.27 15.81 -5.69
N ALA A 69 4.97 16.80 -5.11
CA ALA A 69 6.26 16.64 -4.41
C ALA A 69 6.25 15.56 -3.31
N ALA A 70 7.36 14.83 -3.17
CA ALA A 70 7.54 13.66 -2.31
C ALA A 70 7.53 13.96 -0.80
N VAL A 71 6.35 14.28 -0.26
CA VAL A 71 6.11 14.38 1.19
C VAL A 71 5.45 13.09 1.68
N LYS A 72 5.89 12.59 2.84
CA LYS A 72 5.23 11.52 3.62
C LYS A 72 3.87 12.03 4.11
N LYS A 73 2.86 11.96 3.24
CA LYS A 73 1.51 12.43 3.52
C LYS A 73 0.68 11.29 4.09
N PHE A 74 -0.04 11.56 5.19
CA PHE A 74 -1.02 10.60 5.67
C PHE A 74 -2.25 10.61 4.76
N GLN A 75 -2.63 9.45 4.23
CA GLN A 75 -3.87 9.30 3.47
C GLN A 75 -4.70 8.19 4.09
N LYS A 76 -5.93 8.53 4.48
CA LYS A 76 -6.90 7.57 5.05
C LYS A 76 -7.32 6.50 4.02
N PHE A 77 -6.95 6.68 2.74
CA PHE A 77 -7.27 5.84 1.59
C PHE A 77 -6.12 5.84 0.59
#